data_AF-A3ZMI5-F1
#
_entry.id   AF-A3ZMI5-F1
#
_cell.length_a   1.000
_cell.length_b   1.000
_cell.length_c   1.000
_cell.angle_alpha   90.00
_cell.angle_beta   90.00
_cell.angle_gamma   90.00
#
_symmetry.space_group_name_H-M   'P 1'
#
loop_
_entity.id
_entity.type
_entity.pdbx_description
1 polymer ?
#
loop_
_entity_poly.entity_id
_entity_poly.type
_entity_poly.pdbx_seq_one_letter_code
_entity_poly.pdbx_strand_id
1 'polypeptide(L)'
;MNQANAFKLRSQLPRLACAALALLLAKVLVAIVWEYHRYFPADFNANFLLGRVVIGQFATGQSPDILETPRLCFDTLSSRDPKFYDKTVPLSQLGRGGRWADGSPGDSLINTILPPNSPSCAVGGRDAADGLYSVSSVHHDGAQVLLADAAVRFIAETIDAGDLTQPTLTQEQMAETKVASPYGVWGALGTKDGGETIGDY
;
A
#
# COMPACT_ATOMS: atom_id res chain seq x y z
N MET A 1 32.88 59.44 -23.29
CA MET A 1 31.53 59.12 -22.78
C MET A 1 31.19 60.15 -21.70
N ASN A 2 30.24 61.07 -21.95
CA ASN A 2 29.99 62.21 -21.04
C ASN A 2 29.52 61.74 -19.66
N GLN A 3 29.98 62.39 -18.59
CA GLN A 3 29.69 62.01 -17.20
C GLN A 3 28.19 61.89 -16.88
N ALA A 4 27.34 62.66 -17.58
CA ALA A 4 25.89 62.56 -17.48
C ALA A 4 25.33 61.19 -17.90
N ASN A 5 25.93 60.53 -18.89
CA ASN A 5 25.50 59.19 -19.34
C ASN A 5 25.95 58.09 -18.36
N ALA A 6 27.09 58.27 -17.69
CA ALA A 6 27.58 57.33 -16.67
C ALA A 6 26.72 57.36 -15.40
N PHE A 7 26.23 58.53 -14.99
CA PHE A 7 25.32 58.68 -13.85
C PHE A 7 23.94 58.07 -14.14
N LYS A 8 23.41 58.28 -15.35
CA LYS A 8 22.13 57.69 -15.81
C LYS A 8 22.18 56.16 -15.88
N LEU A 9 23.32 55.60 -16.30
CA LEU A 9 23.51 54.15 -16.33
C LEU A 9 23.61 53.57 -14.91
N ARG A 10 24.32 54.23 -13.99
CA ARG A 10 24.42 53.84 -12.57
C ARG A 10 23.09 53.87 -11.83
N SER A 11 22.21 54.82 -12.14
CA SER A 11 20.88 54.89 -11.51
C SER A 11 19.89 53.86 -12.06
N GLN A 12 20.12 53.34 -13.28
CA GLN A 12 19.28 52.31 -13.90
C GLN A 12 19.74 50.87 -13.60
N LEU A 13 21.03 50.69 -13.29
CA LEU A 13 21.64 49.41 -12.89
C LEU A 13 20.85 48.61 -11.83
N PRO A 14 20.38 49.18 -10.69
CA PRO A 14 19.61 48.41 -9.71
C PRO A 14 18.23 47.97 -10.23
N ARG A 15 17.59 48.78 -11.08
CA ARG A 15 16.29 48.41 -11.70
C ARG A 15 16.46 47.30 -12.72
N LEU A 16 17.53 47.36 -13.52
CA LEU A 16 17.89 46.31 -14.48
C LEU A 16 18.27 45.00 -13.75
N ALA A 17 18.99 45.08 -12.63
CA ALA A 17 19.31 43.91 -11.81
C ALA A 17 18.07 43.26 -11.20
N CYS A 18 17.14 44.04 -10.63
CA CYS A 18 15.87 43.51 -10.12
C CYS A 18 15.02 42.87 -11.23
N ALA A 19 14.95 43.48 -12.41
CA ALA A 19 14.23 42.92 -13.55
C ALA A 19 14.84 41.59 -14.02
N ALA A 20 16.18 41.51 -14.11
CA ALA A 20 16.88 40.28 -14.45
C ALA A 20 16.64 39.16 -13.42
N LEU A 21 16.67 39.49 -12.13
CA LEU A 21 16.39 38.53 -11.06
C LEU A 21 14.95 38.03 -11.11
N ALA A 22 13.98 38.93 -11.32
CA ALA A 22 12.57 38.58 -11.46
C ALA A 22 12.33 37.66 -12.67
N LEU A 23 13.00 37.93 -13.81
CA LEU A 23 12.92 37.06 -15.00
C LEU A 23 13.54 35.69 -14.76
N LEU A 24 14.66 35.60 -14.03
CA LEU A 24 15.27 34.33 -13.67
C LEU A 24 14.38 33.53 -12.72
N LEU A 25 13.81 34.17 -11.70
CA LEU A 25 12.86 33.54 -10.79
C LEU A 25 11.61 33.06 -11.52
N ALA A 26 11.04 33.88 -12.41
CA ALA A 26 9.89 33.50 -13.23
C ALA A 26 10.22 32.31 -14.14
N LYS A 27 11.40 32.29 -14.76
CA LYS A 27 11.86 31.16 -15.59
C LYS A 27 11.99 29.87 -14.77
N VAL A 28 12.58 29.93 -13.58
CA VAL A 28 12.69 28.78 -12.67
C VAL A 28 11.31 28.30 -12.25
N LEU A 29 10.41 29.21 -11.89
CA LEU A 29 9.05 28.88 -11.48
C LEU A 29 8.26 28.22 -12.63
N VAL A 30 8.36 28.77 -13.85
CA VAL A 30 7.74 28.18 -15.05
C VAL A 30 8.34 26.81 -15.36
N ALA A 31 9.64 26.62 -15.21
CA ALA A 31 10.28 25.32 -15.40
C ALA A 31 9.83 24.30 -14.35
N ILE A 32 9.70 24.69 -13.08
CA ILE A 32 9.15 23.83 -12.02
C ILE A 32 7.70 23.49 -12.34
N VAL A 33 6.85 24.48 -12.65
CA VAL A 33 5.46 24.20 -13.02
C VAL A 33 5.38 23.31 -14.26
N TRP A 34 6.24 23.51 -15.26
CA TRP A 34 6.27 22.68 -16.46
C TRP A 34 6.82 21.27 -16.24
N GLU A 35 7.77 21.05 -15.35
CA GLU A 35 8.17 19.67 -15.02
C GLU A 35 7.11 18.99 -14.14
N TYR A 36 6.47 19.75 -13.25
CA TYR A 36 5.52 19.22 -12.28
C TYR A 36 4.05 19.26 -12.71
N HIS A 37 3.68 19.83 -13.86
CA HIS A 37 2.29 19.86 -14.33
C HIS A 37 1.70 18.47 -14.61
N ARG A 38 2.56 17.46 -14.79
CA ARG A 38 2.16 16.04 -14.90
C ARG A 38 2.31 15.28 -13.59
N TYR A 39 2.91 15.90 -12.57
CA TYR A 39 3.07 15.31 -11.24
C TYR A 39 1.85 15.53 -10.34
N PHE A 40 1.10 16.62 -10.55
CA PHE A 40 -0.16 16.89 -9.85
C PHE A 40 -1.34 16.56 -10.77
N PRO A 41 -1.87 15.32 -10.74
CA PRO A 41 -3.11 15.01 -11.42
C PRO A 41 -4.25 15.89 -10.87
N ALA A 42 -5.25 16.21 -11.71
CA ALA A 42 -6.38 17.08 -11.36
C ALA A 42 -7.25 16.50 -10.23
N ASP A 43 -7.11 15.21 -9.99
CA ASP A 43 -7.62 14.43 -8.88
C ASP A 43 -6.47 14.18 -7.88
N PHE A 44 -6.55 14.83 -6.70
CA PHE A 44 -5.82 14.39 -5.51
C PHE A 44 -6.35 13.01 -5.07
N ASN A 45 -6.06 11.97 -5.86
CA ASN A 45 -6.33 10.59 -5.51
C ASN A 45 -5.24 10.13 -4.53
N ALA A 46 -5.64 9.53 -3.41
CA ALA A 46 -4.77 9.10 -2.31
C ALA A 46 -3.59 8.21 -2.75
N ASN A 47 -3.70 7.59 -3.94
CA ASN A 47 -2.66 6.81 -4.59
C ASN A 47 -1.35 7.55 -4.87
N PHE A 48 -1.35 8.88 -5.00
CA PHE A 48 -0.12 9.64 -5.26
C PHE A 48 0.92 9.47 -4.13
N LEU A 49 0.47 9.33 -2.88
CA LEU A 49 1.36 9.24 -1.72
C LEU A 49 1.77 7.79 -1.39
N LEU A 50 0.90 6.80 -1.67
CA LEU A 50 1.17 5.39 -1.37
C LEU A 50 1.96 4.71 -2.49
N GLY A 51 1.85 5.17 -3.74
CA GLY A 51 2.57 4.59 -4.86
C GLY A 51 2.24 3.10 -5.03
N ARG A 52 3.26 2.27 -5.28
CA ARG A 52 3.13 0.81 -5.43
C ARG A 52 3.55 0.05 -4.16
N VAL A 53 3.61 0.72 -3.01
CA VAL A 53 4.08 0.10 -1.77
C VAL A 53 3.07 -0.95 -1.30
N VAL A 54 3.55 -2.13 -0.91
CA VAL A 54 2.71 -3.27 -0.51
C VAL A 54 1.71 -2.89 0.59
N ILE A 55 2.20 -2.23 1.64
CA ILE A 55 1.40 -1.89 2.83
C ILE A 55 0.25 -0.89 2.57
N GLY A 56 0.24 -0.21 1.43
CA GLY A 56 -0.77 0.79 1.07
C GLY A 56 -1.59 0.43 -0.18
N GLN A 57 -1.38 -0.75 -0.76
CA GLN A 57 -1.97 -1.13 -2.04
C GLN A 57 -2.46 -2.57 -2.03
N PHE A 58 -3.19 -2.94 -3.08
CA PHE A 58 -3.51 -4.32 -3.40
C PHE A 58 -3.53 -4.54 -4.92
N ALA A 59 -3.10 -5.71 -5.35
CA ALA A 59 -3.18 -6.16 -6.73
C ALA A 59 -4.63 -6.48 -7.10
N THR A 60 -5.03 -6.20 -8.33
CA THR A 60 -6.38 -6.44 -8.85
C THR A 60 -6.32 -7.39 -10.04
N GLY A 61 -7.45 -7.98 -10.44
CA GLY A 61 -7.48 -8.84 -11.63
C GLY A 61 -6.58 -10.06 -11.58
N GLN A 62 -6.33 -10.60 -10.39
CA GLN A 62 -5.51 -11.80 -10.21
C GLN A 62 -6.29 -13.06 -10.58
N SER A 63 -5.57 -14.12 -10.95
CA SER A 63 -6.17 -15.44 -11.23
C SER A 63 -6.86 -16.00 -9.99
N PRO A 64 -8.00 -16.72 -10.12
CA PRO A 64 -8.59 -17.46 -9.00
C PRO A 64 -7.64 -18.47 -8.35
N ASP A 65 -6.59 -18.91 -9.06
CA ASP A 65 -5.58 -19.83 -8.53
C ASP A 65 -4.91 -19.34 -7.23
N ILE A 66 -4.90 -18.03 -6.97
CA ILE A 66 -4.36 -17.52 -5.70
C ILE A 66 -5.18 -17.98 -4.48
N LEU A 67 -6.46 -18.32 -4.66
CA LEU A 67 -7.30 -18.86 -3.57
C LEU A 67 -6.97 -20.33 -3.30
N GLU A 68 -6.54 -21.04 -4.32
CA GLU A 68 -6.09 -22.43 -4.22
C GLU A 68 -4.64 -22.53 -3.71
N THR A 69 -3.82 -21.51 -4.01
CA THR A 69 -2.41 -21.44 -3.62
C THR A 69 -2.05 -20.00 -3.22
N PRO A 70 -2.32 -19.59 -1.96
CA PRO A 70 -2.09 -18.23 -1.47
C PRO A 70 -0.69 -17.66 -1.72
N ARG A 71 0.32 -18.53 -1.75
CA ARG A 71 1.71 -18.17 -2.07
C ARG A 71 1.85 -17.41 -3.40
N LEU A 72 0.98 -17.66 -4.38
CA LEU A 72 1.02 -16.98 -5.69
C LEU A 72 0.79 -15.47 -5.59
N CYS A 73 0.17 -14.96 -4.53
CA CYS A 73 0.02 -13.52 -4.36
C CYS A 73 1.37 -12.79 -4.21
N PHE A 74 2.42 -13.48 -3.74
CA PHE A 74 3.78 -12.91 -3.71
C PHE A 74 4.41 -12.73 -5.08
N ASP A 75 3.92 -13.40 -6.13
CA ASP A 75 4.43 -13.24 -7.49
C ASP A 75 4.03 -11.88 -8.09
N THR A 76 3.13 -11.15 -7.42
CA THR A 76 2.77 -9.77 -7.77
C THR A 76 3.84 -8.75 -7.35
N LEU A 77 4.80 -9.15 -6.52
CA LEU A 77 5.83 -8.27 -5.99
C LEU A 77 6.96 -8.04 -7.00
N SER A 78 7.62 -6.89 -6.88
CA SER A 78 8.80 -6.62 -7.69
C SER A 78 9.97 -7.50 -7.26
N SER A 79 10.61 -8.15 -8.24
CA SER A 79 11.83 -8.92 -8.01
C SER A 79 13.03 -8.08 -7.56
N ARG A 80 12.99 -6.75 -7.76
CA ARG A 80 14.06 -5.83 -7.35
C ARG A 80 13.88 -5.31 -5.93
N ASP A 81 12.64 -5.07 -5.53
CA ASP A 81 12.30 -4.59 -4.20
C ASP A 81 10.92 -5.12 -3.79
N PRO A 82 10.85 -6.19 -2.98
CA PRO A 82 9.60 -6.84 -2.62
C PRO A 82 8.71 -5.99 -1.71
N LYS A 83 9.15 -4.80 -1.28
CA LYS A 83 8.29 -3.81 -0.61
C LYS A 83 7.32 -3.12 -1.57
N PHE A 84 7.50 -3.33 -2.89
CA PHE A 84 6.66 -2.75 -3.93
C PHE A 84 6.09 -3.82 -4.85
N TYR A 85 4.87 -3.59 -5.34
CA TYR A 85 4.29 -4.37 -6.44
C TYR A 85 5.03 -4.15 -7.75
N ASP A 86 5.21 -5.21 -8.54
CA ASP A 86 5.83 -5.11 -9.86
C ASP A 86 5.08 -4.15 -10.76
N LYS A 87 5.78 -3.39 -11.61
CA LYS A 87 5.18 -2.34 -12.47
C LYS A 87 4.09 -2.85 -13.41
N THR A 88 4.10 -4.13 -13.76
CA THR A 88 3.15 -4.76 -14.68
C THR A 88 1.83 -5.13 -14.02
N VAL A 89 1.77 -5.21 -12.69
CA VAL A 89 0.57 -5.62 -11.96
C VAL A 89 -0.45 -4.48 -11.89
N PRO A 90 -1.72 -4.69 -12.26
CA PRO A 90 -2.75 -3.67 -12.07
C PRO A 90 -3.09 -3.55 -10.57
N LEU A 91 -3.11 -2.32 -10.05
CA LEU A 91 -3.42 -2.02 -8.64
C LEU A 91 -4.75 -1.26 -8.52
N SER A 92 -5.30 -1.25 -7.31
CA SER A 92 -6.46 -0.41 -6.98
C SER A 92 -6.21 1.07 -7.24
N GLN A 93 -7.28 1.79 -7.59
CA GLN A 93 -7.24 3.24 -7.82
C GLN A 93 -7.20 4.06 -6.52
N LEU A 94 -7.52 3.44 -5.38
CA LEU A 94 -7.55 4.12 -4.09
C LEU A 94 -6.62 3.46 -3.07
N GLY A 95 -6.23 2.21 -3.33
CA GLY A 95 -5.35 1.45 -2.45
C GLY A 95 -6.05 1.10 -1.13
N ARG A 96 -5.28 0.57 -0.20
CA ARG A 96 -5.83 0.16 1.10
C ARG A 96 -6.08 1.37 1.98
N GLY A 97 -7.24 1.38 2.65
CA GLY A 97 -7.68 2.49 3.49
C GLY A 97 -8.14 3.73 2.72
N GLY A 98 -8.12 3.70 1.38
CA GLY A 98 -8.59 4.82 0.55
C GLY A 98 -10.09 5.10 0.70
N ARG A 99 -10.86 4.10 1.14
CA ARG A 99 -12.30 4.19 1.43
C ARG A 99 -12.64 3.61 2.80
N TRP A 100 -12.11 4.20 3.87
CA TRP A 100 -12.23 3.68 5.24
C TRP A 100 -13.65 3.34 5.73
N ALA A 101 -14.68 4.01 5.19
CA ALA A 101 -16.08 3.78 5.55
C ALA A 101 -16.80 2.77 4.64
N ASP A 102 -16.14 2.30 3.58
CA ASP A 102 -16.66 1.27 2.68
C ASP A 102 -16.28 -0.13 3.20
N GLY A 103 -17.20 -1.08 3.09
CA GLY A 103 -16.98 -2.49 3.45
C GLY A 103 -16.32 -3.33 2.35
N SER A 104 -15.88 -2.71 1.25
CA SER A 104 -15.18 -3.38 0.16
C SER A 104 -13.92 -4.07 0.69
N PRO A 105 -13.74 -5.38 0.42
CA PRO A 105 -12.65 -6.14 1.03
C PRO A 105 -11.26 -5.59 0.74
N GLY A 106 -11.02 -5.11 -0.48
CA GLY A 106 -9.73 -4.52 -0.85
C GLY A 106 -9.40 -3.23 -0.13
N ASP A 107 -10.40 -2.42 0.23
CA ASP A 107 -10.18 -1.13 0.86
C ASP A 107 -10.02 -1.27 2.39
N SER A 108 -10.89 -2.04 3.05
CA SER A 108 -11.09 -1.95 4.50
C SER A 108 -11.04 -3.27 5.25
N LEU A 109 -11.07 -4.42 4.57
CA LEU A 109 -11.07 -5.72 5.24
C LEU A 109 -9.68 -6.38 5.21
N ILE A 110 -9.56 -7.41 6.04
CA ILE A 110 -8.39 -8.28 6.14
C ILE A 110 -8.84 -9.74 6.25
N ASN A 111 -7.92 -10.65 5.98
CA ASN A 111 -8.00 -12.04 6.40
C ASN A 111 -6.66 -12.50 7.01
N THR A 112 -6.71 -13.55 7.82
CA THR A 112 -5.55 -14.09 8.53
C THR A 112 -4.89 -15.24 7.76
N ILE A 113 -4.73 -15.07 6.44
CA ILE A 113 -4.12 -16.07 5.56
C ILE A 113 -2.63 -15.76 5.39
N LEU A 114 -2.33 -14.60 4.81
CA LEU A 114 -0.96 -14.12 4.65
C LEU A 114 -0.52 -13.38 5.91
N PRO A 115 0.75 -13.50 6.34
CA PRO A 115 1.23 -12.82 7.54
C PRO A 115 1.16 -11.29 7.37
N PRO A 116 1.22 -10.51 8.45
CA PRO A 116 1.23 -9.05 8.37
C PRO A 116 2.27 -8.50 7.39
N ASN A 117 1.97 -7.36 6.78
CA ASN A 117 2.78 -6.67 5.77
C ASN A 117 3.03 -7.45 4.47
N SER A 118 2.29 -8.55 4.24
CA SER A 118 2.29 -9.28 2.98
C SER A 118 1.51 -8.57 1.87
N PRO A 119 1.70 -8.94 0.60
CA PRO A 119 0.85 -8.45 -0.49
C PRO A 119 -0.61 -8.82 -0.28
N SER A 120 -1.49 -7.89 -0.67
CA SER A 120 -2.91 -8.14 -0.89
C SER A 120 -3.22 -8.31 -2.38
N CYS A 121 -4.13 -9.22 -2.73
CA CYS A 121 -4.48 -9.60 -4.10
C CYS A 121 -5.99 -9.88 -4.23
N ALA A 122 -6.66 -9.14 -5.10
CA ALA A 122 -8.06 -9.33 -5.47
C ALA A 122 -8.18 -10.20 -6.73
N VAL A 123 -9.06 -11.21 -6.67
CA VAL A 123 -9.34 -12.15 -7.75
C VAL A 123 -10.31 -11.54 -8.75
N GLY A 124 -9.93 -11.50 -10.02
CA GLY A 124 -10.75 -11.06 -11.15
C GLY A 124 -11.18 -9.59 -11.12
N GLY A 125 -11.99 -9.20 -10.14
CA GLY A 125 -12.52 -7.86 -9.93
C GLY A 125 -11.52 -6.86 -9.35
N ARG A 126 -12.08 -5.79 -8.78
CA ARG A 126 -11.34 -4.66 -8.21
C ARG A 126 -11.53 -4.59 -6.69
N ASP A 127 -12.28 -3.61 -6.19
CA ASP A 127 -12.29 -3.26 -4.77
C ASP A 127 -13.22 -4.17 -3.94
N ALA A 128 -14.39 -4.50 -4.50
CA ALA A 128 -15.38 -5.40 -3.91
C ALA A 128 -15.30 -6.81 -4.54
N ALA A 129 -14.20 -7.51 -4.32
CA ALA A 129 -13.94 -8.83 -4.88
C ALA A 129 -13.43 -9.81 -3.82
N ASP A 130 -13.49 -11.11 -4.15
CA ASP A 130 -12.80 -12.13 -3.37
C ASP A 130 -11.29 -11.94 -3.48
N GLY A 131 -10.55 -12.34 -2.44
CA GLY A 131 -9.10 -12.16 -2.46
C GLY A 131 -8.40 -12.46 -1.15
N LEU A 132 -7.09 -12.23 -1.20
CA LEU A 132 -6.19 -12.31 -0.06
C LEU A 132 -5.89 -10.90 0.39
N TYR A 133 -6.26 -10.55 1.61
CA TYR A 133 -6.14 -9.19 2.12
C TYR A 133 -5.35 -9.21 3.41
N SER A 134 -4.04 -9.05 3.30
CA SER A 134 -3.15 -9.05 4.46
C SER A 134 -3.35 -7.79 5.31
N VAL A 135 -3.11 -7.93 6.61
CA VAL A 135 -2.93 -6.80 7.52
C VAL A 135 -1.71 -5.99 7.07
N SER A 136 -1.79 -4.66 7.08
CA SER A 136 -0.60 -3.82 6.89
C SER A 136 -0.41 -2.79 7.97
N SER A 137 0.86 -2.46 8.20
CA SER A 137 1.28 -1.36 9.05
C SER A 137 2.56 -0.72 8.52
N VAL A 138 2.79 0.53 8.92
CA VAL A 138 4.08 1.20 8.73
C VAL A 138 5.08 0.87 9.86
N HIS A 139 4.63 0.14 10.89
CA HIS A 139 5.52 -0.35 11.93
C HIS A 139 6.51 -1.36 11.35
N HIS A 140 7.75 -1.30 11.81
CA HIS A 140 8.76 -2.27 11.42
C HIS A 140 8.36 -3.65 11.93
N ASP A 141 8.47 -4.65 11.07
CA ASP A 141 8.38 -6.09 11.40
C ASP A 141 7.00 -6.57 11.90
N GLY A 142 5.92 -5.83 11.69
CA GLY A 142 4.59 -6.30 12.08
C GLY A 142 3.50 -5.23 12.11
N ALA A 143 2.43 -5.54 12.84
CA ALA A 143 1.26 -4.69 12.97
C ALA A 143 0.64 -4.76 14.38
N GLN A 144 0.01 -3.66 14.81
CA GLN A 144 -0.85 -3.67 15.99
C GLN A 144 -2.22 -4.24 15.60
N VAL A 145 -2.64 -5.30 16.29
CA VAL A 145 -3.91 -5.99 16.07
C VAL A 145 -4.78 -5.88 17.31
N LEU A 146 -6.03 -5.47 17.12
CA LEU A 146 -7.07 -5.48 18.15
C LEU A 146 -7.78 -6.84 18.11
N LEU A 147 -7.78 -7.54 19.24
CA LEU A 147 -8.49 -8.80 19.42
C LEU A 147 -9.93 -8.55 19.89
N ALA A 148 -10.80 -9.55 19.75
CA ALA A 148 -12.22 -9.44 20.09
C ALA A 148 -12.48 -9.21 21.59
N ASP A 149 -11.53 -9.54 22.46
CA ASP A 149 -11.55 -9.30 23.91
C ASP A 149 -11.03 -7.89 24.28
N ALA A 150 -10.85 -7.02 23.29
CA ALA A 150 -10.29 -5.67 23.40
C ALA A 150 -8.79 -5.60 23.76
N ALA A 151 -8.07 -6.72 23.76
CA ALA A 151 -6.61 -6.68 23.87
C ALA A 151 -5.98 -6.16 22.58
N VAL A 152 -4.96 -5.30 22.71
CA VAL A 152 -4.11 -4.89 21.59
C VAL A 152 -2.77 -5.61 21.69
N ARG A 153 -2.38 -6.29 20.62
CA ARG A 153 -1.13 -7.04 20.53
C ARG A 153 -0.36 -6.62 19.30
N PHE A 154 0.95 -6.52 19.45
CA PHE A 154 1.83 -6.42 18.30
C PHE A 154 2.05 -7.83 17.75
N ILE A 155 1.65 -8.04 16.50
CA ILE A 155 1.83 -9.30 15.78
C ILE A 155 2.94 -9.12 14.75
N ALA A 156 3.99 -9.92 14.89
CA ALA A 156 5.15 -9.87 13.99
C ALA A 156 4.78 -10.38 12.59
N GLU A 157 5.42 -9.84 11.55
CA GLU A 157 5.31 -10.36 10.18
C GLU A 157 5.96 -11.75 10.01
N THR A 158 6.70 -12.21 11.02
CA THR A 158 7.28 -13.55 11.11
C THR A 158 6.37 -14.55 11.84
N ILE A 159 5.14 -14.18 12.18
CA ILE A 159 4.16 -15.10 12.78
C ILE A 159 3.97 -16.32 11.88
N ASP A 160 3.77 -17.49 12.49
CA ASP A 160 3.48 -18.72 11.77
C ASP A 160 2.16 -18.58 10.98
N ALA A 161 2.29 -18.45 9.66
CA ALA A 161 1.20 -18.40 8.70
C ALA A 161 1.00 -19.74 7.95
N GLY A 162 1.59 -20.82 8.46
CA GLY A 162 1.39 -22.19 7.98
C GLY A 162 1.82 -22.44 6.53
N ASP A 163 1.10 -23.34 5.85
CA ASP A 163 1.38 -23.74 4.48
C ASP A 163 0.55 -22.92 3.48
N LEU A 164 1.18 -21.88 2.94
CA LEU A 164 0.59 -21.01 1.93
C LEU A 164 0.41 -21.67 0.55
N THR A 165 0.74 -22.95 0.41
CA THR A 165 0.41 -23.73 -0.79
C THR A 165 -0.94 -24.46 -0.69
N GLN A 166 -1.60 -24.40 0.47
CA GLN A 166 -2.92 -25.00 0.69
C GLN A 166 -4.07 -24.02 0.43
N PRO A 167 -5.20 -24.49 -0.14
CA PRO A 167 -6.43 -23.72 -0.23
C PRO A 167 -7.06 -23.50 1.15
N THR A 168 -8.02 -22.58 1.21
CA THR A 168 -8.88 -22.45 2.38
C THR A 168 -9.73 -23.72 2.56
N LEU A 169 -10.01 -24.11 3.80
CA LEU A 169 -10.82 -25.30 4.09
C LEU A 169 -12.24 -25.16 3.51
N THR A 170 -12.74 -26.23 2.89
CA THR A 170 -14.13 -26.28 2.41
C THR A 170 -15.10 -26.41 3.57
N GLN A 171 -16.38 -26.12 3.31
CA GLN A 171 -17.43 -26.28 4.32
C GLN A 171 -17.53 -27.73 4.82
N GLU A 172 -17.33 -28.72 3.95
CA GLU A 172 -17.34 -30.14 4.32
C GLU A 172 -16.17 -30.48 5.25
N GLN A 173 -14.97 -29.98 4.95
CA GLN A 173 -13.79 -30.17 5.80
C GLN A 173 -13.97 -29.54 7.18
N MET A 174 -14.59 -28.36 7.24
CA MET A 174 -14.89 -27.69 8.52
C MET A 174 -16.08 -28.29 9.27
N ALA A 175 -16.94 -29.08 8.61
CA ALA A 175 -18.06 -29.77 9.25
C ALA A 175 -17.62 -31.01 10.03
N GLU A 176 -16.42 -31.54 9.76
CA GLU A 176 -15.79 -32.58 10.55
C GLU A 176 -15.15 -32.00 11.84
N THR A 177 -14.72 -32.88 12.75
CA THR A 177 -14.23 -32.51 14.10
C THR A 177 -13.11 -31.45 14.02
N LYS A 178 -13.01 -30.54 15.02
CA LYS A 178 -11.99 -29.46 15.15
C LYS A 178 -10.77 -29.63 14.23
N VAL A 179 -10.79 -28.96 13.07
CA VAL A 179 -9.67 -28.96 12.10
C VAL A 179 -8.73 -27.80 12.40
N ALA A 180 -7.44 -28.06 12.43
CA ALA A 180 -6.42 -27.02 12.58
C ALA A 180 -6.37 -26.13 11.34
N SER A 181 -6.12 -24.83 11.52
CA SER A 181 -5.95 -23.92 10.39
C SER A 181 -4.73 -24.30 9.57
N PRO A 182 -4.82 -24.38 8.22
CA PRO A 182 -3.65 -24.57 7.37
C PRO A 182 -2.70 -23.35 7.42
N TYR A 183 -3.18 -22.20 7.92
CA TYR A 183 -2.42 -20.95 8.00
C TYR A 183 -1.79 -20.70 9.37
N GLY A 184 -1.44 -21.80 10.07
CA GLY A 184 -0.68 -21.75 11.31
C GLY A 184 -1.40 -21.01 12.44
N VAL A 185 -0.59 -20.47 13.36
CA VAL A 185 -1.10 -19.68 14.49
C VAL A 185 -1.82 -18.43 14.01
N TRP A 186 -1.36 -17.79 12.94
CA TRP A 186 -2.00 -16.60 12.39
C TRP A 186 -3.44 -16.86 11.93
N GLY A 187 -3.62 -17.93 11.16
CA GLY A 187 -4.95 -18.37 10.74
C GLY A 187 -5.83 -18.80 11.91
N ALA A 188 -5.25 -19.46 12.90
CA ALA A 188 -5.96 -19.87 14.11
C ALA A 188 -6.49 -18.65 14.91
N LEU A 189 -5.68 -17.59 15.06
CA LEU A 189 -6.09 -16.35 15.74
C LEU A 189 -7.30 -15.66 15.08
N GLY A 190 -7.50 -15.88 13.79
CA GLY A 190 -8.63 -15.31 13.05
C GLY A 190 -9.93 -16.10 13.14
N THR A 191 -9.93 -17.32 13.69
CA THR A 191 -11.14 -18.13 13.81
C THR A 191 -11.83 -17.96 15.17
N LYS A 192 -13.17 -17.93 15.16
CA LYS A 192 -14.00 -17.92 16.37
C LYS A 192 -13.80 -19.17 17.25
N ASP A 193 -13.35 -20.28 16.65
CA ASP A 193 -13.13 -21.56 17.32
C ASP A 193 -11.64 -21.79 17.63
N GLY A 194 -10.83 -20.72 17.62
CA GLY A 194 -9.41 -20.73 17.97
C GLY A 194 -9.14 -21.26 19.38
N GLY A 195 -7.89 -21.63 19.66
CA GLY A 195 -7.52 -22.33 20.91
C GLY A 195 -6.09 -22.09 21.38
N GLU A 196 -5.36 -21.21 20.70
CA GLU A 196 -4.00 -20.81 21.00
C GLU A 196 -3.92 -20.09 22.35
N THR A 197 -3.00 -20.56 23.18
CA THR A 197 -2.75 -19.99 24.50
C THR A 197 -2.08 -18.63 24.37
N ILE A 198 -2.50 -17.68 25.22
CA ILE A 198 -1.92 -16.33 25.28
C ILE A 198 -0.41 -16.45 25.56
N GLY A 199 0.42 -16.01 24.61
CA GLY A 199 1.88 -16.04 24.71
C GLY A 199 2.59 -16.99 23.74
N ASP A 200 1.85 -17.81 22.98
CA ASP A 200 2.41 -18.70 21.96
C ASP A 200 2.53 -18.04 20.57
N TYR A 201 2.43 -16.70 20.50
CA TYR A 201 2.50 -15.89 19.28
C TYR A 201 3.00 -14.47 19.53
#